data_AF-A0A3S0C593-F1
#
_entry.id   AF-A0A3S0C593-F1
#
_cell.length_a   1.000
_cell.length_b   1.000
_cell.length_c   1.000
_cell.angle_alpha   90.00
_cell.angle_beta   90.00
_cell.angle_gamma   90.00
#
_symmetry.space_group_name_H-M   'P 1'
#
loop_
_entity.id
_entity.type
_entity.pdbx_description
1 polymer ?
#
loop_
_entity_poly.entity_id
_entity_poly.type
_entity_poly.pdbx_seq_one_letter_code
_entity_poly.pdbx_strand_id
1 'polypeptide(L)'
;MLCYVRSQASKDPIMKRRPFLADLVTLCILVEANLAFVPARAATNTVEIAINTAQALPSCLKYKVKGVCSWLKCSAFPPKCSIKTSMRVEHFVPEVVVSTWHEAGAHPWADYGRVLASGMNGVGSAFIGLPIDSAGSHAPGDRTDRNHLFRDADAIGNPLGTLNFVLSGSWPNLTTPSKIPFPNPSELSKFPSTMGAIGSSWSNVPATVANGSLNQIKQLADVPAKIASIGGEIASLPGKIANIQSQFGKVSDLMNKPSNIPGASSLSPTGGLPALSSLVDVGGLGIVDGLFCPPTSLPFGLHYQSLLDAFFWRNVIPAELIYPDSWIPGYNEVGNFPSNTWGSLFPRSGEVTQQLPIKGSAVLAQRVASIISRPAQPHIYSLLTTKGSNFRYFQTGPISPNDPSNSKWQRLYPNASKTCEAFGSNDSASLTSWGDGNSSSEESYAWNLWRKMECCKKAGNIYLGSVVW
;
A
#
# COMPACT_ATOMS: atom_id res chain seq x y z
N MET A 1 20.12 -13.27 40.00
CA MET A 1 20.42 -14.11 41.18
C MET A 1 19.37 -15.20 41.23
N LEU A 2 19.77 -16.45 41.01
CA LEU A 2 18.90 -17.63 40.99
C LEU A 2 18.26 -17.85 42.36
N CYS A 3 16.95 -18.12 42.40
CA CYS A 3 16.31 -18.69 43.60
C CYS A 3 15.80 -20.11 43.29
N TYR A 4 16.63 -21.06 43.70
CA TYR A 4 16.35 -22.48 43.86
C TYR A 4 15.53 -22.65 45.15
N VAL A 5 14.38 -23.32 45.12
CA VAL A 5 13.71 -23.78 46.35
C VAL A 5 13.43 -25.27 46.25
N ARG A 6 14.05 -25.97 47.20
CA ARG A 6 14.14 -27.41 47.39
C ARG A 6 12.90 -27.89 48.16
N SER A 7 12.24 -28.91 47.64
CA SER A 7 11.13 -29.61 48.30
C SER A 7 11.66 -30.43 49.49
N GLN A 8 11.05 -30.26 50.66
CA GLN A 8 11.10 -31.25 51.74
C GLN A 8 9.68 -31.65 52.13
N ALA A 9 9.44 -32.96 52.13
CA ALA A 9 8.24 -33.59 52.63
C ALA A 9 8.37 -33.88 54.13
N SER A 10 7.32 -33.59 54.90
CA SER A 10 7.11 -34.12 56.25
C SER A 10 5.61 -34.40 56.46
N LYS A 11 5.31 -35.50 57.15
CA LYS A 11 3.98 -36.07 57.43
C LYS A 11 3.45 -35.58 58.78
N ASP A 12 2.13 -35.32 58.86
CA ASP A 12 1.17 -35.58 59.96
C ASP A 12 0.05 -34.51 60.13
N PRO A 13 -1.13 -34.83 60.73
CA PRO A 13 -2.42 -34.60 60.05
C PRO A 13 -3.41 -33.61 60.72
N ILE A 14 -4.45 -33.26 59.94
CA ILE A 14 -5.78 -32.72 60.29
C ILE A 14 -5.87 -31.32 60.94
N MET A 15 -6.27 -30.32 60.14
CA MET A 15 -7.36 -29.40 60.53
C MET A 15 -8.01 -28.73 59.31
N LYS A 16 -9.33 -28.91 59.19
CA LYS A 16 -10.21 -28.35 58.14
C LYS A 16 -10.16 -26.82 58.09
N ARG A 17 -9.77 -26.24 56.94
CA ARG A 17 -10.27 -24.94 56.48
C ARG A 17 -10.71 -25.04 55.01
N ARG A 18 -11.94 -24.61 54.75
CA ARG A 18 -12.64 -24.67 53.46
C ARG A 18 -11.93 -23.82 52.39
N PRO A 19 -12.07 -24.18 51.10
CA PRO A 19 -11.30 -23.59 50.01
C PRO A 19 -11.95 -22.29 49.55
N PHE A 20 -11.21 -21.20 49.58
CA PHE A 20 -11.59 -19.95 48.88
C PHE A 20 -10.46 -19.40 48.00
N LEU A 21 -9.25 -19.97 48.12
CA LEU A 21 -8.08 -19.58 47.33
C LEU A 21 -7.87 -20.44 46.08
N ALA A 22 -8.47 -21.64 46.00
CA ALA A 22 -8.35 -22.52 44.84
C ALA A 22 -9.19 -22.03 43.65
N ASP A 23 -10.32 -21.36 43.90
CA ASP A 23 -11.22 -20.90 42.83
C ASP A 23 -10.69 -19.65 42.11
N LEU A 24 -9.95 -18.77 42.79
CA LEU A 24 -9.34 -17.58 42.16
C LEU A 24 -8.13 -17.94 41.28
N VAL A 25 -7.32 -18.93 41.69
CA VAL A 25 -6.19 -19.41 40.89
C VAL A 25 -6.68 -20.22 39.68
N THR A 26 -7.77 -20.97 39.82
CA THR A 26 -8.37 -21.74 38.72
C THR A 26 -9.08 -20.82 37.72
N LEU A 27 -9.65 -19.69 38.16
CA LEU A 27 -10.22 -18.68 37.25
C LEU A 27 -9.13 -17.94 36.45
N CYS A 28 -7.96 -17.66 37.04
CA CYS A 28 -6.83 -17.08 36.29
C CYS A 28 -6.25 -18.04 35.26
N ILE A 29 -6.11 -19.34 35.58
CA ILE A 29 -5.54 -20.33 34.65
C ILE A 29 -6.52 -20.67 33.50
N LEU A 30 -7.83 -20.57 33.71
CA LEU A 30 -8.84 -20.78 32.64
C LEU A 30 -9.09 -19.55 31.75
N VAL A 31 -8.71 -18.34 32.18
CA VAL A 31 -8.77 -17.13 31.33
C VAL A 31 -7.56 -17.05 30.38
N GLU A 32 -6.40 -17.60 30.76
CA GLU A 32 -5.21 -17.62 29.88
C GLU A 32 -5.28 -18.67 28.75
N ALA A 33 -6.13 -19.70 28.88
CA ALA A 33 -6.20 -20.81 27.93
C ALA A 33 -6.99 -20.53 26.63
N ASN A 34 -7.62 -19.35 26.48
CA ASN A 34 -8.37 -18.98 25.26
C ASN A 34 -7.64 -17.99 24.33
N LEU A 35 -6.43 -17.57 24.68
CA LEU A 35 -5.53 -16.96 23.70
C LEU A 35 -4.81 -18.10 22.97
N ALA A 36 -5.50 -18.71 22.02
CA ALA A 36 -4.82 -19.44 20.97
C ALA A 36 -3.89 -18.43 20.27
N PHE A 37 -2.61 -18.43 20.67
CA PHE A 37 -1.56 -17.74 19.96
C PHE A 37 -1.45 -18.46 18.61
N VAL A 38 -2.25 -18.03 17.63
CA VAL A 38 -2.09 -18.46 16.25
C VAL A 38 -0.66 -18.06 15.91
N PRO A 39 0.26 -19.01 15.64
CA PRO A 39 1.61 -18.62 15.25
C PRO A 39 1.44 -17.74 14.02
N ALA A 40 1.97 -16.51 14.07
CA ALA A 40 2.06 -15.68 12.89
C ALA A 40 2.74 -16.53 11.82
N ARG A 41 2.04 -16.79 10.70
CA ARG A 41 2.65 -17.49 9.56
C ARG A 41 3.86 -16.67 9.15
N ALA A 42 4.93 -17.29 8.63
CA ALA A 42 6.14 -16.56 8.22
C ALA A 42 5.91 -15.68 6.97
N ALA A 43 4.83 -15.90 6.22
CA ALA A 43 4.43 -15.11 5.07
C ALA A 43 2.95 -15.40 4.70
N THR A 44 2.37 -14.54 3.87
CA THR A 44 1.10 -14.78 3.16
C THR A 44 1.34 -15.22 1.71
N ASN A 45 0.30 -15.68 1.03
CA ASN A 45 0.35 -16.12 -0.37
C ASN A 45 -0.82 -15.53 -1.19
N THR A 46 -0.79 -15.71 -2.52
CA THR A 46 -1.80 -15.15 -3.43
C THR A 46 -3.23 -15.57 -3.06
N VAL A 47 -3.41 -16.83 -2.65
CA VAL A 47 -4.71 -17.37 -2.25
C VAL A 47 -5.20 -16.67 -0.98
N GLU A 48 -4.38 -16.60 0.05
CA GLU A 48 -4.72 -15.91 1.30
C GLU A 48 -5.02 -14.43 1.10
N ILE A 49 -4.23 -13.73 0.27
CA ILE A 49 -4.49 -12.33 -0.06
C ILE A 49 -5.88 -12.17 -0.68
N ALA A 50 -6.24 -13.04 -1.62
CA ALA A 50 -7.56 -13.01 -2.23
C ALA A 50 -8.65 -13.31 -1.19
N ILE A 51 -8.52 -14.37 -0.40
CA ILE A 51 -9.50 -14.74 0.63
C ILE A 51 -9.70 -13.60 1.64
N ASN A 52 -8.61 -13.03 2.15
CA ASN A 52 -8.67 -11.97 3.15
C ASN A 52 -9.23 -10.66 2.56
N THR A 53 -8.88 -10.33 1.32
CA THR A 53 -9.48 -9.19 0.60
C THR A 53 -10.99 -9.36 0.44
N ALA A 54 -11.44 -10.55 0.05
CA ALA A 54 -12.86 -10.88 -0.09
C ALA A 54 -13.61 -10.77 1.24
N GLN A 55 -13.04 -11.30 2.33
CA GLN A 55 -13.65 -11.23 3.66
C GLN A 55 -13.79 -9.80 4.21
N ALA A 56 -12.96 -8.86 3.74
CA ALA A 56 -13.07 -7.45 4.12
C ALA A 56 -14.04 -6.63 3.26
N LEU A 57 -14.57 -7.17 2.16
CA LEU A 57 -15.53 -6.44 1.31
C LEU A 57 -16.71 -5.83 2.09
N PRO A 58 -17.39 -6.55 3.01
CA PRO A 58 -18.54 -6.00 3.72
C PRO A 58 -18.21 -4.75 4.56
N SER A 59 -17.00 -4.70 5.13
CA SER A 59 -16.57 -3.57 5.96
C SER A 59 -15.95 -2.44 5.13
N CYS A 60 -15.28 -2.77 4.02
CA CYS A 60 -14.42 -1.86 3.28
C CYS A 60 -15.03 -1.24 2.04
N LEU A 61 -15.88 -1.95 1.30
CA LEU A 61 -16.43 -1.51 0.03
C LEU A 61 -17.19 -0.18 0.13
N LYS A 62 -17.96 0.04 1.23
CA LYS A 62 -18.77 1.26 1.49
C LYS A 62 -19.48 1.78 0.23
N TYR A 63 -20.26 0.92 -0.41
CA TYR A 63 -20.95 1.22 -1.66
C TYR A 63 -22.06 2.27 -1.49
N LYS A 64 -22.10 3.26 -2.40
CA LYS A 64 -23.12 4.30 -2.46
C LYS A 64 -23.51 4.60 -3.90
N VAL A 65 -24.81 4.73 -4.14
CA VAL A 65 -25.33 5.31 -5.39
C VAL A 65 -25.37 6.82 -5.19
N LYS A 66 -24.49 7.54 -5.90
CA LYS A 66 -24.32 8.99 -5.76
C LYS A 66 -25.26 9.78 -6.67
N GLY A 67 -25.74 9.16 -7.75
CA GLY A 67 -26.68 9.80 -8.68
C GLY A 67 -26.74 9.12 -10.04
N VAL A 68 -26.95 9.91 -11.09
CA VAL A 68 -27.19 9.43 -12.47
C VAL A 68 -26.35 10.20 -13.48
N CYS A 69 -25.76 9.49 -14.43
CA CYS A 69 -25.09 10.04 -15.60
C CYS A 69 -26.00 9.96 -16.84
N SER A 70 -26.04 11.03 -17.62
CA SER A 70 -26.80 11.14 -18.86
C SER A 70 -25.87 11.09 -20.06
N TRP A 71 -26.22 10.25 -21.04
CA TRP A 71 -25.45 10.00 -22.25
C TRP A 71 -26.35 10.10 -23.48
N LEU A 72 -25.78 10.52 -24.61
CA LEU A 72 -26.45 10.46 -25.90
C LEU A 72 -25.90 9.28 -26.70
N LYS A 73 -26.79 8.34 -27.07
CA LYS A 73 -26.47 7.22 -27.96
C LYS A 73 -27.13 7.49 -29.31
N CYS A 74 -26.32 7.70 -30.34
CA CYS A 74 -26.77 7.94 -31.71
C CYS A 74 -26.41 6.75 -32.61
N SER A 75 -27.37 6.25 -33.39
CA SER A 75 -27.14 5.32 -34.50
C SER A 75 -27.02 6.08 -35.81
N ALA A 76 -26.09 5.66 -36.68
CA ALA A 76 -25.91 6.28 -38.00
C ALA A 76 -27.00 5.89 -39.01
N PHE A 77 -27.50 4.65 -38.94
CA PHE A 77 -28.56 4.16 -39.83
C PHE A 77 -29.49 3.16 -39.10
N PRO A 78 -30.79 3.48 -38.93
CA PRO A 78 -31.41 4.78 -39.18
C PRO A 78 -30.87 5.87 -38.21
N PRO A 79 -30.85 7.16 -38.61
CA PRO A 79 -30.39 8.24 -37.76
C PRO A 79 -31.36 8.42 -36.58
N LYS A 80 -30.96 7.94 -35.40
CA LYS A 80 -31.75 8.07 -34.18
C LYS A 80 -30.82 8.30 -33.00
N CYS A 81 -31.05 9.39 -32.27
CA CYS A 81 -30.39 9.66 -31.01
C CYS A 81 -31.36 9.39 -29.85
N SER A 82 -30.87 8.74 -28.80
CA SER A 82 -31.63 8.51 -27.57
C SER A 82 -30.78 8.85 -26.37
N ILE A 83 -31.39 9.53 -25.39
CA ILE A 83 -30.76 9.75 -24.10
C ILE A 83 -30.78 8.42 -23.33
N LYS A 84 -29.62 7.99 -22.88
CA LYS A 84 -29.42 6.81 -22.05
C LYS A 84 -28.84 7.25 -20.73
N THR A 85 -29.35 6.69 -19.65
CA THR A 85 -28.87 6.96 -18.30
C THR A 85 -28.04 5.78 -17.79
N SER A 86 -27.09 6.06 -16.91
CA SER A 86 -26.38 5.05 -16.13
C SER A 86 -26.21 5.53 -14.69
N MET A 87 -26.05 4.58 -13.77
CA MET A 87 -25.86 4.90 -12.35
C MET A 87 -24.47 5.50 -12.13
N ARG A 88 -24.41 6.56 -11.31
CA ARG A 88 -23.18 7.12 -10.75
C ARG A 88 -22.95 6.49 -9.39
N VAL A 89 -21.88 5.73 -9.27
CA VAL A 89 -21.58 4.93 -8.08
C VAL A 89 -20.28 5.39 -7.46
N GLU A 90 -20.21 5.35 -6.13
CA GLU A 90 -19.04 5.66 -5.33
C GLU A 90 -18.81 4.51 -4.36
N HIS A 91 -17.60 3.92 -4.37
CA HIS A 91 -17.23 2.85 -3.44
C HIS A 91 -15.70 2.71 -3.38
N PHE A 92 -15.20 1.98 -2.40
CA PHE A 92 -13.79 1.64 -2.32
C PHE A 92 -13.49 0.36 -3.11
N VAL A 93 -12.36 0.35 -3.81
CA VAL A 93 -11.89 -0.79 -4.61
C VAL A 93 -10.54 -1.24 -4.07
N PRO A 94 -10.29 -2.56 -3.91
CA PRO A 94 -8.96 -3.05 -3.55
C PRO A 94 -8.04 -2.86 -4.76
N GLU A 95 -7.13 -1.89 -4.70
CA GLU A 95 -6.37 -1.44 -5.87
C GLU A 95 -5.02 -2.17 -5.92
N VAL A 96 -4.19 -2.02 -4.89
CA VAL A 96 -2.86 -2.61 -4.83
C VAL A 96 -2.61 -3.23 -3.45
N VAL A 97 -1.81 -4.29 -3.43
CA VAL A 97 -1.12 -4.80 -2.26
C VAL A 97 0.21 -4.08 -2.17
N VAL A 98 0.45 -3.42 -1.05
CA VAL A 98 1.70 -2.73 -0.74
C VAL A 98 2.43 -3.53 0.33
N SER A 99 3.64 -3.98 0.01
CA SER A 99 4.47 -4.76 0.93
C SER A 99 5.69 -3.96 1.35
N THR A 100 6.18 -4.20 2.56
CA THR A 100 7.46 -3.64 3.06
C THR A 100 8.28 -4.73 3.73
N TRP A 101 9.59 -4.74 3.52
CA TRP A 101 10.49 -5.78 4.04
C TRP A 101 11.94 -5.27 4.19
N HIS A 102 12.75 -6.02 4.94
CA HIS A 102 14.20 -5.77 5.11
C HIS A 102 15.09 -6.60 4.19
N GLU A 103 14.59 -7.73 3.70
CA GLU A 103 15.34 -8.58 2.78
C GLU A 103 14.38 -9.19 1.77
N ALA A 104 14.79 -9.32 0.51
CA ALA A 104 13.95 -9.90 -0.54
C ALA A 104 13.48 -11.33 -0.18
N GLY A 105 14.28 -12.11 0.56
CA GLY A 105 13.91 -13.43 1.04
C GLY A 105 12.78 -13.42 2.09
N ALA A 106 12.69 -12.36 2.89
CA ALA A 106 11.67 -12.12 3.92
C ALA A 106 10.44 -11.39 3.38
N HIS A 107 10.28 -11.31 2.05
CA HIS A 107 9.12 -10.68 1.44
C HIS A 107 7.82 -11.35 1.93
N PRO A 108 6.83 -10.57 2.42
CA PRO A 108 5.66 -11.12 3.11
C PRO A 108 4.67 -11.81 2.16
N TRP A 109 4.72 -11.51 0.87
CA TRP A 109 4.01 -12.26 -0.18
C TRP A 109 4.95 -13.32 -0.78
N ALA A 110 4.81 -14.57 -0.35
CA ALA A 110 5.81 -15.63 -0.55
C ALA A 110 5.92 -16.17 -1.98
N ASP A 111 4.80 -16.34 -2.68
CA ASP A 111 4.71 -17.02 -3.97
C ASP A 111 4.88 -16.08 -5.17
N TYR A 112 4.58 -14.79 -4.99
CA TYR A 112 4.69 -13.78 -6.05
C TYR A 112 5.72 -12.71 -5.71
N GLY A 113 5.50 -11.94 -4.65
CA GLY A 113 6.36 -10.80 -4.30
C GLY A 113 7.81 -11.19 -3.99
N ARG A 114 8.05 -12.33 -3.32
CA ARG A 114 9.40 -12.84 -3.05
C ARG A 114 10.17 -13.16 -4.33
N VAL A 115 9.50 -13.76 -5.31
CA VAL A 115 10.09 -14.09 -6.61
C VAL A 115 10.47 -12.81 -7.36
N LEU A 116 9.57 -11.82 -7.34
CA LEU A 116 9.83 -10.50 -7.92
C LEU A 116 11.00 -9.80 -7.24
N ALA A 117 10.96 -9.62 -5.92
CA ALA A 117 11.99 -8.93 -5.15
C ALA A 117 13.36 -9.60 -5.36
N SER A 118 13.43 -10.94 -5.27
CA SER A 118 14.68 -11.69 -5.46
C SER A 118 15.22 -11.56 -6.89
N GLY A 119 14.34 -11.58 -7.90
CA GLY A 119 14.72 -11.37 -9.29
C GLY A 119 15.21 -9.95 -9.59
N MET A 120 14.87 -8.97 -8.75
CA MET A 120 15.13 -7.55 -8.96
C MET A 120 16.32 -7.00 -8.18
N ASN A 121 16.83 -7.73 -7.18
CA ASN A 121 18.01 -7.33 -6.39
C ASN A 121 19.24 -7.01 -7.25
N GLY A 122 19.50 -7.85 -8.27
CA GLY A 122 20.61 -7.63 -9.20
C GLY A 122 20.43 -6.40 -10.09
N VAL A 123 19.19 -6.02 -10.40
CA VAL A 123 18.88 -4.84 -11.23
C VAL A 123 19.14 -3.56 -10.45
N GLY A 124 18.63 -3.45 -9.22
CA GLY A 124 18.84 -2.24 -8.42
C GLY A 124 20.32 -2.01 -8.11
N SER A 125 21.09 -3.07 -7.85
CA SER A 125 22.54 -2.95 -7.58
C SER A 125 23.29 -2.46 -8.81
N ALA A 126 22.97 -3.01 -9.99
CA ALA A 126 23.50 -2.54 -11.25
C ALA A 126 23.06 -1.09 -11.54
N PHE A 127 21.85 -0.71 -11.11
CA PHE A 127 21.26 0.60 -11.35
C PHE A 127 22.00 1.74 -10.68
N ILE A 128 22.35 1.57 -9.40
CA ILE A 128 23.09 2.59 -8.64
C ILE A 128 24.59 2.34 -8.57
N GLY A 129 25.07 1.20 -9.11
CA GLY A 129 26.49 0.82 -9.08
C GLY A 129 27.01 0.44 -7.69
N LEU A 130 26.12 0.11 -6.76
CA LEU A 130 26.41 -0.25 -5.38
C LEU A 130 25.64 -1.51 -5.01
N PRO A 131 26.17 -2.39 -4.14
CA PRO A 131 25.37 -3.48 -3.61
C PRO A 131 24.17 -2.91 -2.84
N ILE A 132 22.96 -3.39 -3.17
CA ILE A 132 21.78 -3.04 -2.39
C ILE A 132 21.48 -4.16 -1.39
N ASP A 133 21.49 -3.80 -0.11
CA ASP A 133 20.77 -4.52 0.92
C ASP A 133 19.61 -3.66 1.43
N SER A 134 18.54 -4.28 1.94
CA SER A 134 17.51 -3.58 2.71
C SER A 134 17.71 -3.73 4.23
N ALA A 135 18.74 -4.47 4.63
CA ALA A 135 19.22 -4.59 6.00
C ALA A 135 20.07 -3.37 6.40
N GLY A 136 19.51 -2.17 6.23
CA GLY A 136 20.20 -0.86 6.25
C GLY A 136 21.60 -0.83 6.85
N SER A 137 22.66 -1.08 6.08
CA SER A 137 24.02 -1.12 6.63
C SER A 137 25.05 -0.40 5.77
N HIS A 138 24.84 0.90 5.56
CA HIS A 138 25.96 1.83 5.38
C HIS A 138 25.86 3.01 6.37
N ALA A 139 25.71 2.70 7.67
CA ALA A 139 26.21 3.57 8.72
C ALA A 139 27.53 2.95 9.23
N PRO A 140 28.70 3.55 9.02
CA PRO A 140 29.94 3.06 9.59
C PRO A 140 29.92 3.34 11.10
N GLY A 141 29.75 2.31 11.94
CA GLY A 141 29.87 2.43 13.39
C GLY A 141 28.93 1.55 14.22
N ASP A 142 29.31 1.35 15.48
CA ASP A 142 28.54 0.65 16.50
C ASP A 142 27.17 1.34 16.70
N ARG A 143 26.08 0.60 16.47
CA ARG A 143 24.72 1.15 16.33
C ARG A 143 24.09 1.39 17.70
N THR A 144 24.09 2.64 18.15
CA THR A 144 23.34 3.06 19.36
C THR A 144 21.89 3.47 19.03
N ASP A 145 21.57 3.71 17.75
CA ASP A 145 20.28 4.28 17.31
C ASP A 145 19.34 3.21 16.72
N ARG A 146 18.58 2.52 17.58
CA ARG A 146 17.61 1.48 17.17
C ARG A 146 16.33 2.00 16.49
N ASN A 147 16.15 3.32 16.44
CA ASN A 147 14.91 3.95 15.98
C ASN A 147 14.91 4.32 14.48
N HIS A 148 16.03 4.16 13.77
CA HIS A 148 16.10 4.38 12.32
C HIS A 148 15.86 3.07 11.57
N LEU A 149 14.69 2.94 10.94
CA LEU A 149 14.30 1.76 10.18
C LEU A 149 14.41 2.06 8.67
N PHE A 150 15.21 1.28 7.95
CA PHE A 150 15.19 1.26 6.49
C PHE A 150 14.49 0.00 5.99
N ARG A 151 13.56 0.14 5.04
CA ARG A 151 12.90 -1.00 4.38
C ARG A 151 12.75 -0.75 2.89
N ASP A 152 12.77 -1.84 2.13
CA ASP A 152 12.30 -1.86 0.75
C ASP A 152 10.77 -2.02 0.72
N ALA A 153 10.17 -1.63 -0.40
CA ALA A 153 8.73 -1.65 -0.58
C ALA A 153 8.31 -1.82 -2.05
N ASP A 154 7.17 -2.46 -2.26
CA ASP A 154 6.52 -2.58 -3.56
C ASP A 154 5.04 -2.23 -3.50
N ALA A 155 4.48 -1.98 -4.68
CA ALA A 155 3.04 -1.95 -4.90
C ALA A 155 2.70 -2.84 -6.10
N ILE A 156 1.93 -3.88 -5.83
CA ILE A 156 1.50 -4.87 -6.81
C ILE A 156 -0.02 -4.86 -6.88
N GLY A 157 -0.61 -4.89 -8.08
CA GLY A 157 -2.06 -4.88 -8.26
C GLY A 157 -2.74 -6.04 -7.55
N ASN A 158 -3.82 -5.72 -6.81
CA ASN A 158 -4.52 -6.72 -6.01
C ASN A 158 -5.15 -7.81 -6.90
N PRO A 159 -4.99 -9.11 -6.57
CA PRO A 159 -5.56 -10.21 -7.36
C PRO A 159 -7.09 -10.17 -7.47
N LEU A 160 -7.79 -9.57 -6.51
CA LEU A 160 -9.23 -9.32 -6.51
C LEU A 160 -9.62 -7.88 -6.89
N GLY A 161 -8.69 -7.09 -7.44
CA GLY A 161 -9.00 -5.70 -7.80
C GLY A 161 -10.16 -5.58 -8.78
N THR A 162 -10.35 -6.57 -9.64
CA THR A 162 -11.44 -6.65 -10.60
C THR A 162 -12.66 -7.33 -10.01
N LEU A 163 -13.29 -6.67 -9.03
CA LEU A 163 -14.45 -7.17 -8.29
C LEU A 163 -15.59 -7.67 -9.20
N ASN A 164 -15.79 -7.09 -10.38
CA ASN A 164 -16.79 -7.56 -11.36
C ASN A 164 -16.65 -9.03 -11.74
N PHE A 165 -15.43 -9.58 -11.87
CA PHE A 165 -15.23 -10.99 -12.22
C PHE A 165 -15.55 -11.92 -11.06
N VAL A 166 -15.18 -11.49 -9.84
CA VAL A 166 -15.52 -12.21 -8.60
C VAL A 166 -17.04 -12.31 -8.45
N LEU A 167 -17.75 -11.21 -8.72
CA LEU A 167 -19.20 -11.14 -8.58
C LEU A 167 -19.95 -11.85 -9.69
N SER A 168 -19.44 -11.86 -10.94
CA SER A 168 -20.09 -12.54 -12.07
C SER A 168 -19.99 -14.08 -12.04
N GLY A 169 -19.51 -14.66 -10.92
CA GLY A 169 -19.19 -16.09 -10.81
C GLY A 169 -18.09 -16.56 -11.78
N SER A 170 -17.57 -15.65 -12.59
CA SER A 170 -16.53 -15.88 -13.57
C SER A 170 -15.21 -15.59 -12.86
N TRP A 171 -14.84 -16.46 -11.92
CA TRP A 171 -13.50 -16.42 -11.35
C TRP A 171 -12.52 -16.33 -12.51
N PRO A 172 -11.70 -15.26 -12.57
CA PRO A 172 -10.82 -15.08 -13.71
C PRO A 172 -9.95 -16.33 -13.76
N ASN A 173 -9.91 -16.99 -14.92
CA ASN A 173 -8.73 -17.77 -15.24
C ASN A 173 -7.60 -16.75 -15.10
N LEU A 174 -6.84 -16.85 -14.01
CA LEU A 174 -5.93 -15.81 -13.52
C LEU A 174 -4.68 -15.79 -14.39
N THR A 175 -4.89 -15.78 -15.70
CA THR A 175 -3.89 -15.62 -16.71
C THR A 175 -3.50 -14.15 -16.69
N THR A 176 -2.22 -13.92 -16.46
CA THR A 176 -1.59 -12.61 -16.48
C THR A 176 -2.05 -11.83 -17.72
N PRO A 177 -2.51 -10.57 -17.59
CA PRO A 177 -2.77 -9.72 -18.75
C PRO A 177 -1.55 -9.72 -19.67
N SER A 178 -1.76 -9.75 -20.99
CA SER A 178 -0.68 -9.77 -21.99
C SER A 178 0.24 -8.52 -21.97
N LYS A 179 -0.10 -7.51 -21.16
CA LYS A 179 0.73 -6.36 -20.82
C LYS A 179 0.55 -5.99 -19.35
N ILE A 180 1.42 -6.51 -18.50
CA ILE A 180 1.49 -6.12 -17.09
C ILE A 180 2.11 -4.71 -17.02
N PRO A 181 1.49 -3.75 -16.31
CA PRO A 181 2.12 -2.45 -16.09
C PRO A 181 3.41 -2.68 -15.30
N PHE A 182 4.49 -2.07 -15.79
CA PHE A 182 5.81 -2.18 -15.19
C PHE A 182 6.35 -0.76 -14.92
N PRO A 183 7.03 -0.54 -13.78
CA PRO A 183 7.62 0.76 -13.47
C PRO A 183 8.57 1.20 -14.58
N ASN A 184 8.42 2.43 -15.03
CA ASN A 184 9.24 2.99 -16.10
C ASN A 184 9.47 4.49 -15.83
N PRO A 185 10.50 5.10 -16.43
CA PRO A 185 10.87 6.48 -16.12
C PRO A 185 9.98 7.52 -16.81
N SER A 186 8.85 7.15 -17.42
CA SER A 186 8.00 8.11 -18.16
C SER A 186 7.34 9.16 -17.27
N GLU A 187 7.07 8.86 -15.99
CA GLU A 187 6.60 9.85 -15.04
C GLU A 187 7.75 10.72 -14.53
N LEU A 188 8.92 10.11 -14.29
CA LEU A 188 10.13 10.84 -13.89
C LEU A 188 10.54 11.90 -14.92
N SER A 189 10.43 11.62 -16.22
CA SER A 189 10.77 12.59 -17.26
C SER A 189 9.85 13.82 -17.27
N LYS A 190 8.66 13.73 -16.67
CA LYS A 190 7.73 14.85 -16.50
C LYS A 190 8.01 15.66 -15.23
N PHE A 191 8.75 15.11 -14.26
CA PHE A 191 9.02 15.76 -12.98
C PHE A 191 9.60 17.18 -13.09
N PRO A 192 10.55 17.49 -14.01
CA PRO A 192 11.07 18.86 -14.15
C PRO A 192 9.99 19.92 -14.40
N SER A 193 8.85 19.55 -15.01
CA SER A 193 7.73 20.48 -15.23
C SER A 193 7.01 20.90 -13.95
N THR A 194 7.18 20.15 -12.86
CA THR A 194 6.56 20.42 -11.55
C THR A 194 7.36 21.39 -10.69
N MET A 195 8.62 21.65 -11.05
CA MET A 195 9.57 22.43 -10.23
C MET A 195 9.08 23.84 -9.92
N GLY A 196 8.39 24.49 -10.86
CA GLY A 196 7.80 25.81 -10.63
C GLY A 196 6.70 25.80 -9.56
N ALA A 197 5.85 24.75 -9.56
CA ALA A 197 4.79 24.58 -8.57
C ALA A 197 5.35 24.20 -7.18
N ILE A 198 6.46 23.47 -7.14
CA ILE A 198 7.20 23.20 -5.89
C ILE A 198 7.85 24.49 -5.38
N GLY A 199 8.48 25.27 -6.26
CA GLY A 199 9.03 26.58 -5.88
C GLY A 199 7.98 27.53 -5.28
N SER A 200 6.76 27.52 -5.82
CA SER A 200 5.66 28.33 -5.27
C SER A 200 5.02 27.73 -4.00
N SER A 201 5.19 26.44 -3.70
CA SER A 201 4.69 25.89 -2.43
C SER A 201 5.50 26.42 -1.23
N TRP A 202 6.79 26.73 -1.44
CA TRP A 202 7.65 27.35 -0.44
C TRP A 202 7.22 28.76 -0.03
N SER A 203 6.58 29.54 -0.92
CA SER A 203 6.11 30.89 -0.56
C SER A 203 4.94 30.86 0.43
N ASN A 204 4.25 29.73 0.57
CA ASN A 204 3.13 29.56 1.50
C ASN A 204 3.59 29.11 2.89
N VAL A 205 4.87 28.84 3.10
CA VAL A 205 5.43 28.43 4.40
C VAL A 205 5.60 29.66 5.30
N PRO A 206 4.97 29.72 6.49
CA PRO A 206 5.11 30.86 7.38
C PRO A 206 6.57 31.14 7.77
N ALA A 207 6.96 32.41 7.72
CA ALA A 207 8.33 32.85 8.05
C ALA A 207 8.77 32.46 9.47
N THR A 208 7.85 32.24 10.40
CA THR A 208 8.14 31.80 11.77
C THR A 208 8.61 30.35 11.84
N VAL A 209 8.01 29.45 11.06
CA VAL A 209 8.50 28.08 10.86
C VAL A 209 9.81 28.11 10.08
N ALA A 210 9.93 29.03 9.12
CA ALA A 210 11.16 29.32 8.40
C ALA A 210 12.24 30.04 9.25
N ASN A 211 12.00 30.38 10.52
CA ASN A 211 12.98 31.02 11.41
C ASN A 211 13.22 30.22 12.71
N GLY A 212 12.37 29.26 13.07
CA GLY A 212 12.56 28.40 14.24
C GLY A 212 13.66 27.35 14.07
N SER A 213 13.93 26.93 12.83
CA SER A 213 14.91 25.88 12.52
C SER A 213 16.23 26.43 11.94
N LEU A 214 16.70 27.60 12.37
CA LEU A 214 17.80 28.38 11.77
C LEU A 214 19.09 27.60 11.39
N ASN A 215 19.42 26.47 12.02
CA ASN A 215 20.52 25.59 11.59
C ASN A 215 20.15 24.62 10.46
N GLN A 216 18.90 24.17 10.40
CA GLN A 216 18.34 23.37 9.30
C GLN A 216 17.95 24.26 8.09
N ILE A 217 17.67 25.54 8.34
CA ILE A 217 17.18 26.52 7.35
C ILE A 217 18.29 27.25 6.61
N LYS A 218 19.54 27.24 7.12
CA LYS A 218 20.70 27.57 6.26
C LYS A 218 20.71 26.70 4.99
N GLN A 219 20.16 25.49 5.04
CA GLN A 219 19.97 24.64 3.86
C GLN A 219 18.75 25.01 3.00
N LEU A 220 17.81 25.81 3.53
CA LEU A 220 16.64 26.32 2.83
C LEU A 220 16.93 27.59 2.01
N ALA A 221 17.88 28.44 2.44
CA ALA A 221 18.35 29.57 1.64
C ALA A 221 18.96 29.11 0.30
N ASP A 222 19.55 27.91 0.28
CA ASP A 222 20.09 27.25 -0.91
C ASP A 222 19.06 26.41 -1.67
N VAL A 223 17.77 26.38 -1.29
CA VAL A 223 16.75 25.56 -1.98
C VAL A 223 16.69 25.83 -3.47
N PRO A 224 16.74 27.08 -3.97
CA PRO A 224 16.82 27.32 -5.42
C PRO A 224 18.05 26.68 -6.08
N ALA A 225 19.21 26.71 -5.41
CA ALA A 225 20.45 26.10 -5.91
C ALA A 225 20.39 24.56 -5.85
N LYS A 226 19.81 23.99 -4.79
CA LYS A 226 19.58 22.54 -4.65
C LYS A 226 18.56 22.01 -5.65
N ILE A 227 17.48 22.76 -5.90
CA ILE A 227 16.48 22.49 -6.95
C ILE A 227 17.17 22.44 -8.31
N ALA A 228 18.06 23.40 -8.60
CA ALA A 228 18.83 23.41 -9.85
C ALA A 228 19.83 22.25 -9.96
N SER A 229 20.56 21.93 -8.89
CA SER A 229 21.55 20.83 -8.88
C SER A 229 20.87 19.47 -9.06
N ILE A 230 19.76 19.23 -8.35
CA ILE A 230 18.94 18.02 -8.49
C ILE A 230 18.35 17.94 -9.90
N GLY A 231 17.91 19.06 -10.47
CA GLY A 231 17.47 19.13 -11.86
C GLY A 231 18.54 18.63 -12.85
N GLY A 232 19.81 18.99 -12.63
CA GLY A 232 20.94 18.51 -13.42
C GLY A 232 21.21 17.00 -13.25
N GLU A 233 21.16 16.49 -12.02
CA GLU A 233 21.32 15.06 -11.74
C GLU A 233 20.21 14.23 -12.40
N ILE A 234 18.95 14.68 -12.30
CA ILE A 234 17.80 14.02 -12.93
C ILE A 234 17.88 14.10 -14.45
N ALA A 235 18.33 15.23 -15.01
CA ALA A 235 18.53 15.37 -16.45
C ALA A 235 19.59 14.40 -17.00
N SER A 236 20.54 13.95 -16.17
CA SER A 236 21.55 12.95 -16.54
C SER A 236 21.06 11.49 -16.46
N LEU A 237 19.93 11.24 -15.76
CA LEU A 237 19.40 9.89 -15.54
C LEU A 237 18.99 9.14 -16.82
N PRO A 238 18.41 9.75 -17.87
CA PRO A 238 18.08 9.04 -19.10
C PRO A 238 19.27 8.25 -19.68
N GLY A 239 20.48 8.80 -19.63
CA GLY A 239 21.71 8.11 -20.07
C GLY A 239 22.07 6.91 -19.18
N LYS A 240 21.91 7.04 -17.85
CA LYS A 240 22.11 5.93 -16.90
C LYS A 240 21.05 4.84 -17.05
N ILE A 241 19.80 5.23 -17.31
CA ILE A 241 18.66 4.32 -17.51
C ILE A 241 18.80 3.54 -18.83
N ALA A 242 19.25 4.17 -19.91
CA ALA A 242 19.44 3.50 -21.20
C ALA A 242 20.40 2.30 -21.10
N ASN A 243 21.46 2.40 -20.29
CA ASN A 243 22.43 1.31 -20.07
C ASN A 243 21.84 0.11 -19.32
N ILE A 244 20.70 0.28 -18.66
CA ILE A 244 20.10 -0.70 -17.74
C ILE A 244 18.70 -1.10 -18.19
N GLN A 245 18.19 -0.47 -19.25
CA GLN A 245 16.93 -0.80 -19.92
C GLN A 245 16.87 -2.28 -20.33
N SER A 246 18.01 -2.89 -20.70
CA SER A 246 18.10 -4.33 -20.99
C SER A 246 17.80 -5.21 -19.77
N GLN A 247 18.14 -4.76 -18.57
CA GLN A 247 17.83 -5.45 -17.31
C GLN A 247 16.36 -5.28 -16.92
N PHE A 248 15.80 -4.08 -17.14
CA PHE A 248 14.35 -3.85 -17.01
C PHE A 248 13.56 -4.77 -17.97
N GLY A 249 14.06 -4.99 -19.19
CA GLY A 249 13.51 -5.95 -20.16
C GLY A 249 13.48 -7.38 -19.63
N LYS A 250 14.58 -7.87 -19.04
CA LYS A 250 14.65 -9.23 -18.46
C LYS A 250 13.66 -9.44 -17.30
N VAL A 251 13.48 -8.43 -16.45
CA VAL A 251 12.48 -8.49 -15.35
C VAL A 251 11.06 -8.46 -15.91
N SER A 252 10.81 -7.61 -16.90
CA SER A 252 9.54 -7.61 -17.64
C SER A 252 9.26 -8.99 -18.26
N ASP A 253 10.25 -9.65 -18.85
CA ASP A 253 10.11 -10.99 -19.40
C ASP A 253 9.84 -12.06 -18.33
N LEU A 254 10.43 -11.92 -17.13
CA LEU A 254 10.13 -12.77 -15.98
C LEU A 254 8.66 -12.64 -15.55
N MET A 255 8.13 -11.41 -15.55
CA MET A 255 6.74 -11.12 -15.18
C MET A 255 5.74 -11.54 -16.26
N ASN A 256 6.11 -11.42 -17.54
CA ASN A 256 5.22 -11.72 -18.66
C ASN A 256 5.13 -13.22 -19.00
N LYS A 257 5.85 -14.11 -18.30
CA LYS A 257 5.71 -15.56 -18.47
C LYS A 257 4.43 -16.06 -17.78
N PRO A 258 3.41 -16.51 -18.55
CA PRO A 258 2.03 -16.71 -18.07
C PRO A 258 1.82 -17.91 -17.11
N SER A 259 2.88 -18.52 -16.59
CA SER A 259 2.84 -19.80 -15.86
C SER A 259 3.46 -19.76 -14.46
N ASN A 260 3.92 -18.61 -13.97
CA ASN A 260 4.70 -18.51 -12.73
C ASN A 260 3.97 -17.84 -11.56
N ILE A 261 2.63 -17.90 -11.49
CA ILE A 261 1.89 -17.55 -10.27
C ILE A 261 1.43 -18.86 -9.61
N PRO A 262 2.22 -19.45 -8.69
CA PRO A 262 1.77 -20.60 -7.90
C PRO A 262 0.42 -20.29 -7.24
N GLY A 263 -0.55 -21.21 -7.34
CA GLY A 263 -1.85 -21.06 -6.67
C GLY A 263 -2.91 -20.25 -7.41
N ALA A 264 -2.60 -19.66 -8.57
CA ALA A 264 -3.59 -19.04 -9.46
C ALA A 264 -4.75 -19.98 -9.85
N SER A 265 -4.45 -21.26 -10.05
CA SER A 265 -5.43 -22.32 -10.36
C SER A 265 -6.25 -22.81 -9.16
N SER A 266 -5.77 -22.60 -7.92
CA SER A 266 -6.50 -22.93 -6.69
C SER A 266 -7.57 -21.90 -6.30
N LEU A 267 -7.65 -20.78 -7.02
CA LEU A 267 -8.69 -19.76 -6.87
C LEU A 267 -9.96 -20.06 -7.69
N SER A 268 -10.15 -21.32 -8.09
CA SER A 268 -11.29 -21.74 -8.90
C SER A 268 -12.60 -21.80 -8.08
N PRO A 269 -13.78 -21.70 -8.73
CA PRO A 269 -15.08 -21.64 -8.05
C PRO A 269 -15.38 -22.86 -7.16
N THR A 270 -14.75 -24.00 -7.44
CA THR A 270 -14.89 -25.25 -6.68
C THR A 270 -14.00 -25.33 -5.44
N GLY A 271 -13.07 -24.36 -5.26
CA GLY A 271 -12.03 -24.34 -4.23
C GLY A 271 -12.36 -23.63 -2.91
N GLY A 272 -13.62 -23.23 -2.66
CA GLY A 272 -14.06 -22.87 -1.31
C GLY A 272 -13.82 -21.42 -0.87
N LEU A 273 -14.55 -20.48 -1.46
CA LEU A 273 -14.75 -19.15 -0.88
C LEU A 273 -16.22 -18.94 -0.45
N PRO A 274 -16.66 -19.54 0.68
CA PRO A 274 -18.04 -19.45 1.15
C PRO A 274 -18.47 -18.01 1.49
N ALA A 275 -17.52 -17.09 1.74
CA ALA A 275 -17.82 -15.68 2.00
C ALA A 275 -18.31 -14.90 0.76
N LEU A 276 -18.22 -15.49 -0.43
CA LEU A 276 -18.60 -14.86 -1.70
C LEU A 276 -19.75 -15.57 -2.41
N SER A 277 -20.25 -16.71 -1.91
CA SER A 277 -21.31 -17.48 -2.58
C SER A 277 -22.57 -16.64 -2.83
N SER A 278 -23.01 -15.88 -1.83
CA SER A 278 -24.18 -14.98 -1.93
C SER A 278 -23.99 -13.84 -2.93
N LEU A 279 -22.74 -13.46 -3.22
CA LEU A 279 -22.40 -12.42 -4.18
C LEU A 279 -22.24 -12.96 -5.60
N VAL A 280 -21.76 -14.21 -5.74
CA VAL A 280 -21.65 -14.97 -7.00
C VAL A 280 -23.03 -15.27 -7.58
N ASP A 281 -24.00 -15.62 -6.72
CA ASP A 281 -25.38 -15.88 -7.14
C ASP A 281 -26.05 -14.66 -7.80
N VAL A 282 -25.65 -13.44 -7.41
CA VAL A 282 -26.16 -12.19 -7.98
C VAL A 282 -25.57 -11.89 -9.35
N GLY A 283 -24.29 -12.20 -9.58
CA GLY A 283 -23.66 -11.94 -10.88
C GLY A 283 -23.90 -13.01 -11.94
N GLY A 284 -24.31 -14.23 -11.56
CA GLY A 284 -24.85 -15.23 -12.50
C GLY A 284 -26.12 -14.78 -13.23
N LEU A 285 -26.77 -13.71 -12.75
CA LEU A 285 -27.94 -13.08 -13.38
C LEU A 285 -27.59 -12.03 -14.45
N GLY A 286 -26.30 -11.73 -14.68
CA GLY A 286 -25.85 -10.74 -15.66
C GLY A 286 -26.12 -9.27 -15.28
N ILE A 287 -26.53 -9.00 -14.03
CA ILE A 287 -26.96 -7.68 -13.54
C ILE A 287 -25.80 -6.81 -13.03
N VAL A 288 -24.60 -7.40 -12.87
CA VAL A 288 -23.43 -6.73 -12.25
C VAL A 288 -22.65 -5.81 -13.19
N ASP A 289 -22.93 -5.85 -14.50
CA ASP A 289 -22.20 -5.06 -15.50
C ASP A 289 -22.55 -3.56 -15.41
N GLY A 290 -21.69 -2.81 -14.73
CA GLY A 290 -21.85 -1.36 -14.51
C GLY A 290 -22.20 -0.97 -13.08
N LEU A 291 -22.27 -1.94 -12.18
CA LEU A 291 -22.56 -1.71 -10.77
C LEU A 291 -21.31 -1.28 -9.99
N PHE A 292 -20.12 -1.72 -10.41
CA PHE A 292 -18.86 -1.35 -9.77
C PHE A 292 -17.90 -0.65 -10.73
N CYS A 293 -17.11 0.24 -10.15
CA CYS A 293 -15.97 0.87 -10.78
C CYS A 293 -14.83 -0.12 -10.93
N PRO A 294 -14.28 -0.29 -12.14
CA PRO A 294 -13.03 -1.03 -12.31
C PRO A 294 -11.89 -0.36 -11.53
N PRO A 295 -10.91 -1.15 -11.05
CA PRO A 295 -9.69 -0.62 -10.46
C PRO A 295 -8.85 0.11 -11.52
N THR A 296 -7.95 0.99 -11.08
CA THR A 296 -6.96 1.61 -11.98
C THR A 296 -5.73 0.73 -12.19
N SER A 297 -5.46 -0.14 -11.23
CA SER A 297 -4.43 -1.18 -11.29
C SER A 297 -4.91 -2.39 -12.08
N LEU A 298 -3.97 -3.09 -12.69
CA LEU A 298 -4.22 -4.43 -13.23
C LEU A 298 -3.83 -5.46 -12.18
N PRO A 299 -4.59 -6.56 -12.00
CA PRO A 299 -4.17 -7.65 -11.11
C PRO A 299 -2.74 -8.10 -11.41
N PHE A 300 -1.90 -8.24 -10.38
CA PHE A 300 -0.45 -8.54 -10.48
C PHE A 300 0.40 -7.48 -11.21
N GLY A 301 -0.19 -6.33 -11.56
CA GLY A 301 0.54 -5.20 -12.12
C GLY A 301 1.58 -4.65 -11.16
N LEU A 302 2.85 -4.56 -11.57
CA LEU A 302 3.87 -3.93 -10.73
C LEU A 302 3.81 -2.41 -10.91
N HIS A 303 3.34 -1.71 -9.89
CA HIS A 303 3.20 -0.26 -9.90
C HIS A 303 4.40 0.44 -9.27
N TYR A 304 5.02 -0.16 -8.27
CA TYR A 304 6.20 0.37 -7.61
C TYR A 304 7.10 -0.76 -7.12
N GLN A 305 8.41 -0.56 -7.18
CA GLN A 305 9.40 -1.41 -6.53
C GLN A 305 10.62 -0.56 -6.19
N SER A 306 10.95 -0.47 -4.91
CA SER A 306 12.04 0.36 -4.40
C SER A 306 13.41 -0.01 -4.97
N LEU A 307 13.60 -1.27 -5.39
CA LEU A 307 14.84 -1.73 -6.03
C LEU A 307 15.05 -1.12 -7.42
N LEU A 308 13.97 -0.90 -8.21
CA LEU A 308 14.07 -0.19 -9.49
C LEU A 308 14.21 1.32 -9.30
N ASP A 309 13.69 1.81 -8.18
CA ASP A 309 13.67 3.21 -7.79
C ASP A 309 14.82 3.56 -6.81
N ALA A 310 15.89 2.77 -6.83
CA ALA A 310 16.93 2.81 -5.82
C ALA A 310 17.60 4.19 -5.66
N PHE A 311 17.74 4.99 -6.73
CA PHE A 311 18.30 6.34 -6.62
C PHE A 311 17.51 7.25 -5.67
N PHE A 312 16.18 7.17 -5.73
CA PHE A 312 15.30 8.08 -5.00
C PHE A 312 14.88 7.46 -3.67
N TRP A 313 14.52 6.17 -3.65
CA TRP A 313 14.11 5.49 -2.41
C TRP A 313 15.21 5.44 -1.35
N ARG A 314 16.49 5.35 -1.78
CA ARG A 314 17.67 5.35 -0.89
C ARG A 314 18.30 6.73 -0.72
N ASN A 315 17.64 7.80 -1.17
CA ASN A 315 18.13 9.17 -1.08
C ASN A 315 19.51 9.42 -1.74
N VAL A 316 19.92 8.60 -2.73
CA VAL A 316 21.16 8.84 -3.50
C VAL A 316 21.03 10.14 -4.29
N ILE A 317 19.86 10.36 -4.89
CA ILE A 317 19.43 11.65 -5.43
C ILE A 317 18.36 12.19 -4.48
N PRO A 318 18.64 13.24 -3.69
CA PRO A 318 17.73 13.73 -2.66
C PRO A 318 16.60 14.60 -3.24
N ALA A 319 15.95 14.14 -4.31
CA ALA A 319 14.91 14.87 -5.01
C ALA A 319 13.65 15.10 -4.15
N GLU A 320 13.43 14.28 -3.13
CA GLU A 320 12.32 14.45 -2.19
C GLU A 320 12.59 15.57 -1.16
N LEU A 321 13.83 16.01 -0.97
CA LEU A 321 14.16 17.09 -0.03
C LEU A 321 13.80 18.47 -0.57
N ILE A 322 13.37 18.61 -1.82
CA ILE A 322 12.94 19.91 -2.34
C ILE A 322 11.52 20.28 -1.93
N TYR A 323 10.73 19.33 -1.42
CA TYR A 323 9.38 19.59 -0.94
C TYR A 323 9.41 20.23 0.45
N PRO A 324 8.57 21.25 0.73
CA PRO A 324 8.47 21.84 2.06
C PRO A 324 8.06 20.83 3.13
N ASP A 325 7.23 19.85 2.74
CA ASP A 325 6.81 18.71 3.53
C ASP A 325 7.96 17.94 4.18
N SER A 326 9.14 17.89 3.54
CA SER A 326 10.33 17.20 4.06
C SER A 326 10.98 17.92 5.24
N TRP A 327 10.61 19.17 5.51
CA TRP A 327 11.27 20.04 6.49
C TRP A 327 10.35 20.56 7.58
N ILE A 328 9.03 20.47 7.38
CA ILE A 328 8.03 21.03 8.29
C ILE A 328 7.38 19.89 9.07
N PRO A 329 7.68 19.74 10.37
CA PRO A 329 7.05 18.72 11.20
C PRO A 329 5.53 18.86 11.21
N GLY A 330 4.82 17.74 11.10
CA GLY A 330 3.36 17.70 11.13
C GLY A 330 2.69 18.03 9.79
N TYR A 331 3.43 18.47 8.77
CA TYR A 331 2.89 18.70 7.45
C TYR A 331 2.83 17.39 6.66
N ASN A 332 1.63 16.99 6.22
CA ASN A 332 1.39 15.67 5.62
C ASN A 332 1.95 14.51 6.46
N GLU A 333 1.70 14.56 7.77
CA GLU A 333 2.08 13.51 8.71
C GLU A 333 1.12 12.32 8.64
N VAL A 334 1.60 11.09 8.86
CA VAL A 334 0.72 9.97 9.22
C VAL A 334 0.46 10.04 10.72
N GLY A 335 -0.76 10.38 11.10
CA GLY A 335 -1.15 10.75 12.46
C GLY A 335 -1.43 12.25 12.62
N ASN A 336 -1.86 12.62 13.83
CA ASN A 336 -2.23 13.97 14.21
C ASN A 336 -1.11 14.61 15.04
N PHE A 337 -0.14 15.23 14.38
CA PHE A 337 0.91 15.99 15.06
C PHE A 337 0.32 17.22 15.81
N PRO A 338 0.78 17.54 17.04
CA PRO A 338 1.83 16.87 17.83
C PRO A 338 1.30 15.74 18.74
N SER A 339 0.00 15.48 18.75
CA SER A 339 -0.65 14.54 19.69
C SER A 339 -0.31 13.07 19.45
N ASN A 340 -0.16 12.64 18.20
CA ASN A 340 0.22 11.29 17.80
C ASN A 340 0.87 11.37 16.41
N THR A 341 2.09 10.89 16.26
CA THR A 341 2.76 10.77 14.96
C THR A 341 3.26 9.34 14.79
N TRP A 342 2.97 8.76 13.63
CA TRP A 342 3.58 7.52 13.18
C TRP A 342 4.83 7.78 12.35
N GLY A 343 4.85 8.91 11.61
CA GLY A 343 5.96 9.39 10.80
C GLY A 343 5.52 10.30 9.65
N SER A 344 6.47 11.01 9.07
CA SER A 344 6.20 11.97 7.98
C SER A 344 5.98 11.27 6.64
N LEU A 345 5.12 11.82 5.79
CA LEU A 345 4.98 11.34 4.41
C LEU A 345 6.23 11.67 3.58
N PHE A 346 6.85 12.84 3.80
CA PHE A 346 8.03 13.28 3.07
C PHE A 346 9.27 13.33 3.99
N PRO A 347 10.49 13.06 3.47
CA PRO A 347 10.77 12.58 2.12
C PRO A 347 10.25 11.15 1.90
N ARG A 348 9.76 10.84 0.68
CA ARG A 348 9.22 9.50 0.37
C ARG A 348 10.33 8.49 0.08
N SER A 349 11.16 8.26 1.08
CA SER A 349 12.27 7.31 1.09
C SER A 349 11.98 6.07 1.93
N GLY A 350 12.86 5.08 1.88
CA GLY A 350 12.78 3.86 2.70
C GLY A 350 13.11 4.04 4.19
N GLU A 351 13.65 5.20 4.58
CA GLU A 351 13.99 5.50 5.96
C GLU A 351 12.82 6.12 6.73
N VAL A 352 12.49 5.55 7.89
CA VAL A 352 11.48 6.09 8.81
C VAL A 352 11.94 5.95 10.26
N THR A 353 11.74 7.00 11.05
CA THR A 353 12.02 6.98 12.49
C THR A 353 10.79 6.57 13.27
N GLN A 354 10.71 5.30 13.68
CA GLN A 354 9.56 4.78 14.42
C GLN A 354 9.98 3.62 15.32
N GLN A 355 9.54 3.64 16.58
CA GLN A 355 9.85 2.60 17.56
C GLN A 355 9.11 1.30 17.28
N LEU A 356 7.90 1.38 16.72
CA LEU A 356 7.08 0.21 16.38
C LEU A 356 7.22 -0.14 14.89
N PRO A 357 7.89 -1.26 14.55
CA PRO A 357 8.11 -1.69 13.16
C PRO A 357 6.88 -1.60 12.26
N ILE A 358 5.73 -2.08 12.73
CA ILE A 358 4.47 -2.08 11.97
C ILE A 358 3.95 -0.67 11.64
N LYS A 359 4.08 0.30 12.56
CA LYS A 359 3.72 1.70 12.28
C LYS A 359 4.66 2.30 11.25
N GLY A 360 5.96 2.03 11.37
CA GLY A 360 6.96 2.47 10.39
C GLY A 360 6.67 1.89 9.00
N SER A 361 6.33 0.59 8.93
CA SER A 361 5.88 -0.04 7.69
C SER A 361 4.64 0.62 7.10
N ALA A 362 3.63 0.93 7.90
CA ALA A 362 2.41 1.61 7.45
C ALA A 362 2.73 2.99 6.85
N VAL A 363 3.66 3.75 7.45
CA VAL A 363 4.15 5.03 6.89
C VAL A 363 4.80 4.81 5.52
N LEU A 364 5.69 3.82 5.38
CA LEU A 364 6.31 3.51 4.09
C LEU A 364 5.28 3.07 3.04
N ALA A 365 4.27 2.28 3.43
CA ALA A 365 3.17 1.91 2.55
C ALA A 365 2.37 3.13 2.08
N GLN A 366 2.12 4.10 2.98
CA GLN A 366 1.49 5.37 2.65
C GLN A 366 2.35 6.21 1.68
N ARG A 367 3.68 6.20 1.83
CA ARG A 367 4.61 6.85 0.90
C ARG A 367 4.51 6.27 -0.50
N VAL A 368 4.56 4.94 -0.61
CA VAL A 368 4.39 4.23 -1.89
C VAL A 368 3.04 4.58 -2.52
N ALA A 369 1.93 4.54 -1.76
CA ALA A 369 0.62 4.93 -2.26
C ALA A 369 0.56 6.38 -2.77
N SER A 370 1.24 7.31 -2.08
CA SER A 370 1.37 8.70 -2.52
C SER A 370 2.17 8.84 -3.82
N ILE A 371 3.25 8.05 -4.00
CA ILE A 371 4.04 8.02 -5.25
C ILE A 371 3.16 7.55 -6.42
N ILE A 372 2.55 6.37 -6.31
CA ILE A 372 1.84 5.74 -7.42
C ILE A 372 0.51 6.41 -7.78
N SER A 373 0.01 7.33 -6.95
CA SER A 373 -1.26 8.04 -7.18
C SER A 373 -1.08 9.48 -7.67
N ARG A 374 0.14 10.02 -7.68
CA ARG A 374 0.47 11.37 -8.14
C ARG A 374 1.21 11.30 -9.48
N PRO A 375 0.87 12.11 -10.49
CA PRO A 375 1.65 12.18 -11.72
C PRO A 375 2.98 12.92 -11.50
N ALA A 376 3.95 12.70 -12.38
CA ALA A 376 5.21 13.44 -12.46
C ALA A 376 5.98 13.54 -11.13
N GLN A 377 6.16 12.43 -10.42
CA GLN A 377 6.95 12.37 -9.18
C GLN A 377 8.41 12.01 -9.49
N PRO A 378 9.38 12.37 -8.62
CA PRO A 378 10.80 12.06 -8.82
C PRO A 378 11.10 10.60 -8.43
N HIS A 379 10.40 9.66 -9.05
CA HIS A 379 10.50 8.23 -8.78
C HIS A 379 10.27 7.44 -10.08
N ILE A 380 10.69 6.17 -10.12
CA ILE A 380 10.42 5.22 -11.21
C ILE A 380 9.23 4.33 -10.81
N TYR A 381 8.08 4.57 -11.43
CA TYR A 381 6.82 3.91 -11.06
C TYR A 381 5.84 3.85 -12.24
N SER A 382 4.75 3.09 -12.07
CA SER A 382 3.62 3.10 -12.98
C SER A 382 2.42 3.78 -12.32
N LEU A 383 2.02 4.94 -12.85
CA LEU A 383 0.91 5.72 -12.32
C LEU A 383 -0.41 4.94 -12.34
N LEU A 384 -1.14 5.00 -11.23
CA LEU A 384 -2.51 4.53 -11.08
C LEU A 384 -3.46 5.43 -11.88
N THR A 385 -3.67 5.07 -13.14
CA THR A 385 -4.51 5.80 -14.09
C THR A 385 -5.78 5.02 -14.39
N THR A 386 -6.92 5.72 -14.41
CA THR A 386 -8.19 5.11 -14.80
C THR A 386 -8.11 4.64 -16.25
N LYS A 387 -8.08 3.32 -16.46
CA LYS A 387 -8.05 2.70 -17.79
C LYS A 387 -9.46 2.27 -18.18
N GLY A 388 -9.83 2.49 -19.44
CA GLY A 388 -11.03 1.90 -20.02
C GLY A 388 -11.97 2.92 -20.69
N SER A 389 -12.41 2.55 -21.90
CA SER A 389 -13.37 3.31 -22.71
C SER A 389 -14.83 3.18 -22.24
N ASN A 390 -15.12 2.16 -21.42
CA ASN A 390 -16.48 1.75 -21.05
C ASN A 390 -17.00 2.42 -19.77
N PHE A 391 -16.16 3.18 -19.05
CA PHE A 391 -16.54 3.90 -17.85
C PHE A 391 -16.03 5.33 -17.90
N ARG A 392 -16.78 6.25 -17.30
CA ARG A 392 -16.31 7.60 -17.00
C ARG A 392 -16.10 7.69 -15.50
N TYR A 393 -14.90 8.09 -15.12
CA TYR A 393 -14.53 8.27 -13.72
C TYR A 393 -14.67 9.74 -13.30
N PHE A 394 -14.92 9.95 -12.02
CA PHE A 394 -14.98 11.27 -11.39
C PHE A 394 -13.86 11.34 -10.35
N GLN A 395 -13.12 12.46 -10.39
CA GLN A 395 -11.98 12.84 -9.54
C GLN A 395 -11.45 11.75 -8.58
N THR A 396 -10.47 10.98 -9.04
CA THR A 396 -9.62 10.15 -8.17
C THR A 396 -8.40 10.97 -7.77
N GLY A 397 -8.55 11.79 -6.72
CA GLY A 397 -7.45 12.58 -6.17
C GLY A 397 -6.23 11.73 -5.74
N PRO A 398 -5.11 12.37 -5.39
CA PRO A 398 -3.95 11.67 -4.87
C PRO A 398 -4.27 11.02 -3.53
N ILE A 399 -3.55 9.94 -3.22
CA ILE A 399 -3.72 9.22 -1.96
C ILE A 399 -3.00 10.00 -0.86
N SER A 400 -3.76 10.46 0.12
CA SER A 400 -3.30 11.36 1.18
C SER A 400 -3.40 10.68 2.56
N PRO A 401 -2.50 10.99 3.49
CA PRO A 401 -2.53 10.42 4.84
C PRO A 401 -3.75 10.91 5.62
N ASN A 402 -4.19 10.14 6.61
CA ASN A 402 -5.28 10.47 7.55
C ASN A 402 -6.65 10.77 6.92
N ASP A 403 -6.87 10.51 5.62
CA ASP A 403 -8.15 10.76 4.95
C ASP A 403 -8.90 9.44 4.66
N PRO A 404 -9.76 8.97 5.58
CA PRO A 404 -10.56 7.76 5.37
C PRO A 404 -11.65 7.93 4.31
N SER A 405 -11.89 9.16 3.83
CA SER A 405 -12.79 9.43 2.72
C SER A 405 -12.10 9.22 1.38
N ASN A 406 -10.77 9.25 1.31
CA ASN A 406 -9.99 9.09 0.07
C ASN A 406 -9.48 7.65 -0.09
N SER A 407 -8.86 7.10 0.95
CA SER A 407 -8.28 5.77 0.91
C SER A 407 -8.33 5.10 2.29
N LYS A 408 -8.26 3.78 2.29
CA LYS A 408 -8.20 2.96 3.51
C LYS A 408 -7.24 1.81 3.31
N TRP A 409 -6.82 1.24 4.43
CA TRP A 409 -5.85 0.17 4.48
C TRP A 409 -6.43 -1.01 5.25
N GLN A 410 -6.20 -2.19 4.71
CA GLN A 410 -6.49 -3.45 5.38
C GLN A 410 -5.17 -4.20 5.56
N ARG A 411 -4.89 -4.67 6.77
CA ARG A 411 -3.73 -5.54 7.04
C ARG A 411 -3.94 -6.90 6.38
N LEU A 412 -2.96 -7.38 5.61
CA LEU A 412 -2.93 -8.73 5.05
C LEU A 412 -1.97 -9.64 5.81
N TYR A 413 -0.86 -9.09 6.31
CA TYR A 413 0.19 -9.83 7.02
C TYR A 413 0.78 -8.95 8.15
N PRO A 414 1.13 -9.48 9.34
CA PRO A 414 1.13 -10.91 9.75
C PRO A 414 -0.26 -11.49 10.11
N ASN A 415 -1.16 -10.67 10.65
CA ASN A 415 -2.52 -11.07 11.00
C ASN A 415 -3.53 -10.31 10.13
N ALA A 416 -4.18 -11.00 9.20
CA ALA A 416 -5.11 -10.38 8.27
C ALA A 416 -6.32 -9.77 9.02
N SER A 417 -6.62 -8.50 8.72
CA SER A 417 -7.79 -7.82 9.24
C SER A 417 -8.99 -8.01 8.31
N LYS A 418 -10.19 -8.14 8.90
CA LYS A 418 -11.48 -8.13 8.18
C LYS A 418 -12.07 -6.72 8.06
N THR A 419 -11.39 -5.72 8.59
CA THR A 419 -11.77 -4.31 8.54
C THR A 419 -10.66 -3.48 7.91
N CYS A 420 -11.01 -2.26 7.51
CA CYS A 420 -10.05 -1.28 7.02
C CYS A 420 -10.23 0.06 7.72
N GLU A 421 -9.14 0.77 7.79
CA GLU A 421 -8.99 2.02 8.50
C GLU A 421 -8.06 2.96 7.73
N ALA A 422 -8.04 4.24 8.09
CA ALA A 422 -6.94 5.11 7.69
C ALA A 422 -5.78 4.88 8.66
N PHE A 423 -4.54 4.92 8.17
CA PHE A 423 -3.36 4.96 9.03
C PHE A 423 -3.33 6.27 9.84
N GLY A 424 -2.62 6.26 10.98
CA GLY A 424 -2.48 7.42 11.86
C GLY A 424 -3.47 7.48 13.02
N SER A 425 -4.16 6.37 13.34
CA SER A 425 -5.04 6.31 14.50
C SER A 425 -4.27 6.65 15.79
N ASN A 426 -4.92 7.40 16.68
CA ASN A 426 -4.33 7.81 17.95
C ASN A 426 -4.58 6.74 19.01
N ASP A 427 -3.51 6.07 19.41
CA ASP A 427 -3.48 5.02 20.44
C ASP A 427 -2.68 5.43 21.69
N SER A 428 -2.31 6.71 21.82
CA SER A 428 -1.48 7.23 22.92
C SER A 428 -2.09 7.07 24.32
N ALA A 429 -3.42 7.07 24.41
CA ALA A 429 -4.17 6.86 25.66
C ALA A 429 -4.70 5.42 25.83
N SER A 430 -4.36 4.52 24.90
CA SER A 430 -4.78 3.12 24.94
C SER A 430 -3.81 2.30 25.81
N LEU A 431 -4.35 1.27 26.48
CA LEU A 431 -3.52 0.27 27.19
C LEU A 431 -2.75 -0.64 26.24
N THR A 432 -3.16 -0.69 24.97
CA THR A 432 -2.50 -1.43 23.89
C THR A 432 -2.18 -0.50 22.73
N SER A 433 -1.01 -0.69 22.15
CA SER A 433 -0.61 -0.04 20.90
C SER A 433 -1.28 -0.69 19.70
N TRP A 434 -1.45 0.07 18.63
CA TRP A 434 -1.97 -0.40 17.33
C TRP A 434 -1.19 -1.62 16.79
N GLY A 435 0.09 -1.73 17.15
CA GLY A 435 0.96 -2.84 16.76
C GLY A 435 0.91 -4.09 17.64
N ASP A 436 0.24 -4.05 18.78
CA ASP A 436 0.28 -5.14 19.77
C ASP A 436 -0.38 -6.41 19.22
N GLY A 437 0.33 -7.53 19.35
CA GLY A 437 -0.10 -8.82 18.78
C GLY A 437 -0.08 -8.87 17.25
N ASN A 438 0.40 -7.82 16.56
CA ASN A 438 0.38 -7.70 15.10
C ASN A 438 1.76 -7.43 14.50
N SER A 439 2.81 -7.57 15.29
CA SER A 439 4.19 -7.45 14.83
C SER A 439 4.65 -8.76 14.19
N SER A 440 5.40 -8.65 13.08
CA SER A 440 6.00 -9.79 12.39
C SER A 440 7.40 -10.03 12.92
N SER A 441 7.79 -11.29 13.12
CA SER A 441 9.16 -11.67 13.51
C SER A 441 10.21 -11.37 12.44
N GLU A 442 9.79 -11.35 11.17
CA GLU A 442 10.63 -10.96 10.03
C GLU A 442 10.59 -9.44 9.76
N GLU A 443 9.84 -8.68 10.57
CA GLU A 443 9.56 -7.26 10.37
C GLU A 443 9.07 -6.91 8.94
N SER A 444 8.45 -7.88 8.29
CA SER A 444 7.79 -7.75 7.00
C SER A 444 6.29 -7.60 7.17
N TYR A 445 5.67 -6.82 6.29
CA TYR A 445 4.26 -6.43 6.40
C TYR A 445 3.64 -6.26 5.02
N ALA A 446 2.38 -6.64 4.88
CA ALA A 446 1.61 -6.47 3.65
C ALA A 446 0.26 -5.82 3.94
N TRP A 447 -0.10 -4.84 3.13
CA TRP A 447 -1.29 -4.01 3.28
C TRP A 447 -2.07 -3.98 1.98
N ASN A 448 -3.38 -4.13 2.04
CA ASN A 448 -4.26 -3.90 0.91
C ASN A 448 -4.75 -2.45 0.91
N LEU A 449 -4.52 -1.74 -0.20
CA LEU A 449 -4.97 -0.37 -0.41
C LEU A 449 -6.36 -0.36 -1.02
N TRP A 450 -7.32 0.13 -0.26
CA TRP A 450 -8.68 0.38 -0.70
C TRP A 450 -8.80 1.84 -1.12
N ARG A 451 -8.93 2.13 -2.42
CA ARG A 451 -9.08 3.50 -2.93
C ARG A 451 -10.52 3.81 -3.23
N LYS A 452 -10.99 4.99 -2.82
CA LYS A 452 -12.32 5.48 -3.22
C LYS A 452 -12.33 5.76 -4.72
N MET A 453 -13.25 5.10 -5.40
CA MET A 453 -13.51 5.24 -6.82
C MET A 453 -14.92 5.76 -7.02
N GLU A 454 -15.06 6.62 -8.02
CA GLU A 454 -16.35 7.14 -8.43
C GLU A 454 -16.46 7.07 -9.94
N CYS A 455 -17.53 6.46 -10.46
CA CYS A 455 -17.67 6.22 -11.88
C CYS A 455 -19.12 6.08 -12.35
N CYS A 456 -19.29 6.14 -13.67
CA CYS A 456 -20.49 5.79 -14.41
C CYS A 456 -20.13 4.87 -15.58
N LYS A 457 -20.90 3.79 -15.77
CA LYS A 457 -20.81 3.01 -17.01
C LYS A 457 -21.23 3.85 -18.20
N LYS A 458 -20.48 3.78 -19.29
CA LYS A 458 -20.78 4.49 -20.54
C LYS A 458 -22.01 3.86 -21.20
N ALA A 459 -23.09 4.63 -21.32
CA ALA A 459 -24.34 4.17 -21.95
C ALA A 459 -24.59 4.77 -23.35
N GLY A 460 -23.70 5.66 -23.81
CA GLY A 460 -23.79 6.33 -25.12
C GLY A 460 -22.44 6.85 -25.60
N ASN A 461 -22.41 7.37 -26.82
CA ASN A 461 -21.18 7.86 -27.46
C ASN A 461 -20.74 9.20 -26.89
N ILE A 462 -21.70 10.05 -26.49
CA ILE A 462 -21.46 11.42 -25.99
C ILE A 462 -21.96 11.50 -24.55
N TYR A 463 -21.18 12.11 -23.66
CA TYR A 463 -21.61 12.40 -22.29
C TYR A 463 -22.28 13.76 -22.23
N LEU A 464 -23.47 13.83 -21.63
CA LEU A 464 -24.24 15.07 -21.51
C LEU A 464 -24.05 15.74 -20.14
N GLY A 465 -23.90 14.95 -19.08
CA GLY A 465 -23.80 15.47 -17.73
C GLY A 465 -24.11 14.40 -16.68
N SER A 466 -24.07 14.80 -15.41
CA SER A 466 -24.52 13.95 -14.31
C SER A 466 -25.15 14.78 -13.21
N VAL A 467 -26.16 14.21 -12.57
CA VAL A 467 -26.81 14.74 -11.37
C VAL A 467 -26.36 13.90 -10.19
N VAL A 468 -26.07 14.58 -9.09
CA VAL A 468 -25.66 13.98 -7.81
C VAL A 468 -26.75 14.29 -6.79
N TRP A 469 -27.07 13.34 -5.91
CA TRP A 469 -28.11 13.49 -4.89
C TRP A 469 -27.57 13.96 -3.55
#